data_AF-A0A952DU05-F1
#
_entry.id   AF-A0A952DU05-F1
#
_cell.length_a   1.000
_cell.length_b   1.000
_cell.length_c   1.000
_cell.angle_alpha   90.00
_cell.angle_beta   90.00
_cell.angle_gamma   90.00
#
_symmetry.space_group_name_H-M   'P 1'
#
loop_
_entity.id
_entity.type
_entity.pdbx_description
1 polymer ?
#
loop_
_entity_poly.entity_id
_entity_poly.type
_entity_poly.pdbx_seq_one_letter_code
_entity_poly.pdbx_strand_id
1 'polypeptide(L)' 'MAVIVHDDMPIDQALKMLWREANRENIPTELLKNRYRVKPAETRHEFNKFWSKTKRRRRSAARKLARKGVSK' A
#
# COMPACT_ATOMS: atom_id res chain seq x y z
N MET A 1 3.95 -9.89 11.93
CA MET A 1 4.58 -8.55 11.90
C MET A 1 4.98 -8.09 13.30
N ALA A 2 6.19 -7.55 13.46
CA ALA A 2 6.64 -6.90 14.70
C ALA A 2 7.43 -5.63 14.35
N VAL A 3 7.24 -4.55 15.11
CA VAL A 3 8.04 -3.32 14.98
C VAL A 3 8.92 -3.21 16.20
N ILE A 4 10.23 -3.12 15.97
CA ILE A 4 11.20 -2.88 17.02
C ILE A 4 11.15 -1.39 17.34
N VAL A 5 10.79 -1.06 18.58
CA VAL A 5 10.76 0.30 19.10
C VAL A 5 11.94 0.46 20.05
N HIS A 6 12.71 1.53 19.87
CA HIS A 6 13.82 1.88 20.73
C HIS A 6 13.36 2.92 21.77
N ASP A 7 14.01 2.96 22.94
CA ASP A 7 13.63 3.85 24.04
C ASP A 7 13.71 5.35 23.64
N ASP A 8 14.60 5.69 22.71
CA ASP A 8 14.78 7.05 22.20
C ASP A 8 13.76 7.47 21.12
N MET A 9 12.85 6.56 20.72
CA MET A 9 11.91 6.82 19.62
C MET A 9 10.63 7.49 20.13
N PRO A 10 10.21 8.63 19.55
CA PRO A 10 8.90 9.21 19.84
C PRO A 10 7.76 8.22 19.53
N ILE A 11 6.77 8.13 20.41
CA ILE A 11 5.64 7.20 20.29
C ILE A 11 4.94 7.32 18.92
N ASP A 12 4.75 8.55 18.43
CA ASP A 12 4.15 8.81 17.12
C ASP A 12 4.91 8.18 15.96
N GLN A 13 6.25 8.14 16.04
CA GLN A 13 7.08 7.53 15.03
C GLN A 13 6.94 6.02 15.05
N ALA A 14 6.94 5.42 16.25
CA ALA A 14 6.70 3.99 16.43
C ALA A 14 5.34 3.56 15.86
N LEU A 15 4.28 4.32 16.15
CA LEU A 15 2.93 4.08 15.61
C LEU A 15 2.87 4.20 14.09
N LYS A 16 3.54 5.19 13.50
CA LYS A 16 3.62 5.34 12.03
C LYS A 16 4.36 4.17 11.39
N MET A 17 5.44 3.67 12.01
CA MET A 17 6.16 2.50 11.53
C MET A 17 5.28 1.25 11.57
N LEU A 18 4.60 1.02 12.69
CA LEU A 18 3.63 -0.07 12.84
C LEU A 18 2.54 0.00 11.77
N TRP A 19 1.96 1.18 11.56
CA TRP A 19 0.94 1.37 10.54
C TRP A 19 1.45 1.13 9.12
N ARG A 20 2.70 1.52 8.82
CA ARG A 20 3.31 1.26 7.50
C ARG A 20 3.50 -0.22 7.24
N GLU A 21 4.02 -0.96 8.22
CA GLU A 21 4.16 -2.41 8.09
C GLU A 21 2.77 -3.08 7.98
N ALA A 22 1.77 -2.64 8.75
CA ALA A 22 0.41 -3.23 8.68
C ALA A 22 -0.21 -3.06 7.28
N ASN A 23 0.02 -1.90 6.66
CA ASN A 23 -0.40 -1.64 5.29
C ASN A 23 0.43 -2.40 4.25
N ARG A 24 1.70 -2.70 4.53
CA ARG A 24 2.56 -3.50 3.66
C ARG A 24 2.08 -4.94 3.58
N GLU A 25 1.72 -5.52 4.72
CA GLU A 25 1.10 -6.84 4.81
C GLU A 25 -0.40 -6.82 4.46
N ASN A 26 -0.97 -5.63 4.19
CA ASN A 26 -2.37 -5.44 3.78
C ASN A 26 -3.42 -5.95 4.79
N ILE A 27 -3.04 -6.06 6.08
CA ILE A 27 -3.87 -6.62 7.17
C ILE A 27 -5.23 -5.93 7.30
N PRO A 28 -5.34 -4.58 7.32
CA PRO A 28 -6.64 -3.92 7.50
C PRO A 28 -7.64 -4.28 6.40
N THR A 29 -7.16 -4.42 5.16
CA THR A 29 -7.99 -4.80 4.01
C THR A 29 -8.45 -6.24 4.11
N GLU A 30 -7.60 -7.15 4.60
CA GLU A 30 -7.96 -8.56 4.79
C GLU A 30 -9.00 -8.74 5.88
N LEU A 31 -8.85 -8.03 7.00
CA LEU A 31 -9.86 -8.03 8.07
C LEU A 31 -11.22 -7.54 7.56
N LEU A 32 -11.25 -6.50 6.71
CA LEU A 32 -12.49 -6.02 6.09
C LEU A 32 -13.09 -7.04 5.11
N LYS A 33 -12.27 -7.74 4.34
CA LYS A 33 -12.73 -8.80 3.43
C LYS A 33 -13.34 -9.98 4.19
N ASN A 34 -12.76 -10.35 5.33
CA ASN A 34 -13.26 -11.46 6.14
C ASN A 34 -14.57 -11.11 6.87
N ARG A 35 -14.83 -9.82 7.10
CA ARG A 35 -16.03 -9.35 7.81
C ARG A 35 -17.33 -9.61 7.05
N TYR A 36 -17.31 -9.55 5.72
CA TYR A 36 -18.50 -9.68 4.89
C TYR A 36 -18.26 -10.59 3.69
N ARG A 37 -19.30 -11.32 3.28
CA ARG A 37 -19.25 -12.11 2.05
C ARG A 37 -19.15 -11.19 0.83
N VAL A 38 -18.08 -11.35 0.05
CA VAL A 38 -17.87 -10.63 -1.22
C VAL A 38 -18.24 -11.52 -2.40
N LYS A 39 -18.90 -10.96 -3.42
CA LYS A 39 -19.22 -11.70 -4.66
C LYS A 39 -17.96 -11.91 -5.51
N PRO A 40 -17.80 -13.05 -6.22
CA PRO A 40 -16.64 -13.28 -7.09
C PRO A 40 -16.46 -12.23 -8.21
N ALA A 41 -17.54 -11.61 -8.67
CA ALA A 41 -17.46 -10.53 -9.66
C ALA A 41 -16.77 -9.27 -9.11
N GLU A 42 -16.99 -8.99 -7.82
CA GLU A 42 -16.46 -7.82 -7.14
C GLU A 42 -14.95 -7.97 -6.86
N THR A 43 -14.48 -9.19 -6.53
CA THR A 43 -13.05 -9.47 -6.39
C THR A 43 -12.29 -9.24 -7.69
N ARG A 44 -12.84 -9.69 -8.83
CA ARG A 44 -12.28 -9.43 -10.16
C ARG A 44 -12.26 -7.94 -10.51
N HIS A 45 -13.32 -7.22 -10.18
CA HIS A 45 -13.40 -5.78 -10.40
C HIS A 45 -12.33 -5.03 -9.60
N GLU A 46 -12.21 -5.31 -8.30
CA GLU A 46 -11.23 -4.68 -7.42
C GLU A 46 -9.79 -4.98 -7.85
N PHE A 47 -9.50 -6.22 -8.30
CA PHE A 47 -8.19 -6.55 -8.86
C PHE A 47 -7.86 -5.71 -10.11
N ASN A 48 -8.79 -5.64 -11.08
CA ASN A 48 -8.58 -4.87 -12.30
C ASN A 48 -8.40 -3.37 -12.02
N LYS A 49 -9.18 -2.84 -11.09
CA LYS A 49 -9.10 -1.45 -10.61
C LYS A 49 -7.75 -1.16 -9.95
N PHE A 50 -7.30 -2.04 -9.06
CA PHE A 50 -5.97 -1.95 -8.43
C PHE A 50 -4.85 -1.99 -9.47
N TRP A 51 -4.90 -2.96 -10.39
CA TRP A 51 -3.90 -3.11 -11.44
C TRP A 51 -3.81 -1.88 -12.35
N SER A 52 -4.95 -1.40 -12.82
CA SER A 52 -5.05 -0.19 -13.65
C SER A 52 -4.49 1.04 -12.92
N LYS A 53 -4.85 1.22 -11.64
CA LYS A 53 -4.33 2.30 -10.79
C LYS A 53 -2.81 2.23 -10.62
N THR A 54 -2.27 1.05 -10.31
CA THR A 54 -0.83 0.84 -10.12
C THR A 54 -0.06 1.06 -11.42
N LYS A 55 -0.55 0.53 -12.55
CA LYS A 55 0.02 0.75 -13.88
C LYS A 55 0.05 2.23 -14.24
N ARG A 56 -1.05 2.97 -14.00
CA ARG A 56 -1.13 4.42 -14.22
C ARG A 56 -0.12 5.18 -13.37
N ARG A 57 -0.01 4.86 -12.08
CA ARG A 57 0.94 5.51 -11.15
C ARG A 57 2.39 5.28 -11.59
N ARG A 58 2.76 4.05 -11.94
CA ARG A 58 4.11 3.71 -12.45
C ARG A 58 4.44 4.48 -13.72
N ARG A 59 3.53 4.52 -14.70
CA ARG A 59 3.70 5.30 -15.94
C ARG A 59 3.86 6.80 -15.68
N SER A 60 3.04 7.36 -14.78
CA SER A 60 3.14 8.78 -14.41
C SER A 60 4.47 9.08 -13.72
N ALA A 61 4.92 8.23 -12.80
CA ALA A 61 6.22 8.36 -12.14
C ALA A 61 7.38 8.28 -13.14
N ALA A 62 7.35 7.32 -14.07
CA ALA A 62 8.35 7.19 -15.13
C ALA A 62 8.41 8.45 -16.01
N ARG A 63 7.26 9.00 -16.40
CA ARG A 63 7.19 10.28 -17.15
C ARG A 63 7.76 11.45 -16.35
N LYS A 64 7.51 11.51 -15.04
CA LYS A 64 8.07 12.56 -14.17
C LYS A 64 9.59 12.44 -14.04
N LEU A 65 10.12 11.22 -13.94
CA LEU A 65 11.57 10.98 -13.90
C LEU A 65 12.24 11.38 -15.21
N ALA A 66 11.68 10.96 -16.35
CA ALA A 66 12.18 11.34 -17.68
C ALA A 66 12.17 12.87 -17.89
N ARG A 67 11.11 13.56 -17.45
CA ARG A 67 11.03 15.03 -17.50
C ARG A 67 12.05 15.74 -16.61
N LYS A 68 12.48 15.12 -15.51
CA LYS A 68 13.49 15.67 -14.61
C LYS A 68 14.92 15.48 -15.14
N GLY A 69 15.11 14.93 -16.34
CA GLY A 69 16.43 14.61 -16.88
C GLY A 69 17.13 13.47 -16.12
N VAL A 70 16.44 12.84 -15.17
CA VAL A 70 16.90 11.63 -14.48
C VAL A 70 16.55 10.46 -15.39
N SER A 71 17.18 10.42 -16.55
CA SER A 71 17.33 9.18 -17.31
C SER A 71 18.19 8.25 -16.46
N LYS A 72 17.73 7.01 -16.28
CA LYS A 72 18.69 5.94 -15.97
C LYS A 72 19.63 5.78 -17.16
#